data_AF-A0A847LDP3-F1
#
_entry.id   AF-A0A847LDP3-F1
#
_cell.length_a   1.000
_cell.length_b   1.000
_cell.length_c   1.000
_cell.angle_alpha   90.00
_cell.angle_beta   90.00
_cell.angle_gamma   90.00
#
_symmetry.space_group_name_H-M   'P 1'
#
loop_
_entity.id
_entity.type
_entity.pdbx_description
1 polymer ?
#
loop_
_entity_poly.entity_id
_entity_poly.type
_entity_poly.pdbx_seq_one_letter_code
_entity_poly.pdbx_strand_id
1 'polypeptide(L)'
;MAANRFWHRIDLATLAVAVWAAVVLLGIFWWRPLAWSARALPGYLAGELDRPEELALADEAEELLAEVEGPPPARVRALLERSLSIDPLSRARFLLGEYHFRAGDPARAAACYQEFLAVDPNEVTPYLRLAAILEAQGRPTEAEAVLRRGIAWFARAREDWRPWPDPSAPAAAKVKAVQVGRGLAVSHDLLTNELARLLARRPSATPAR
;
A
#
# COMPACT_ATOMS: atom_id res chain seq x y z
N MET A 1 -30.76 -18.89 27.41
CA MET A 1 -31.11 -19.38 26.05
C MET A 1 -31.83 -18.28 25.27
N ALA A 2 -31.10 -17.36 24.62
CA ALA A 2 -31.70 -16.20 23.93
C ALA A 2 -31.01 -15.86 22.59
N ALA A 3 -30.38 -16.84 21.93
CA ALA A 3 -29.58 -16.58 20.74
C ALA A 3 -30.29 -16.83 19.39
N ASN A 4 -31.53 -17.31 19.36
CA ASN A 4 -32.15 -17.81 18.11
C ASN A 4 -33.33 -17.00 17.55
N ARG A 5 -33.57 -15.76 18.02
CA ARG A 5 -34.75 -14.96 17.60
C ARG A 5 -34.52 -13.99 16.43
N PHE A 6 -33.29 -13.86 15.93
CA PHE A 6 -32.98 -12.93 14.84
C PHE A 6 -33.32 -13.52 13.46
N TRP A 7 -33.02 -14.81 13.25
CA TRP A 7 -33.18 -15.47 11.95
C TRP A 7 -34.64 -15.79 11.57
N HIS A 8 -35.57 -15.79 12.52
CA HIS A 8 -36.99 -16.06 12.26
C HIS A 8 -37.80 -14.87 11.73
N ARG A 9 -37.19 -13.70 11.54
CA ARG A 9 -37.86 -12.48 11.03
C ARG A 9 -37.48 -12.09 9.61
N ILE A 10 -36.50 -12.77 9.00
CA ILE A 10 -36.10 -12.50 7.63
C ILE A 10 -36.88 -13.45 6.72
N ASP A 11 -37.94 -12.93 6.13
CA ASP A 11 -38.68 -13.56 5.04
C ASP A 11 -37.75 -13.72 3.81
N LEU A 12 -37.93 -14.83 3.06
CA LEU A 12 -37.25 -15.12 1.80
C LEU A 12 -37.29 -13.93 0.83
N ALA A 13 -38.38 -13.17 0.79
CA ALA A 13 -38.52 -12.01 -0.06
C ALA A 13 -37.52 -10.90 0.30
N THR A 14 -37.33 -10.62 1.60
CA THR A 14 -36.36 -9.64 2.09
C THR A 14 -34.93 -10.07 1.76
N LEU A 15 -34.64 -11.37 1.88
CA LEU A 15 -33.33 -11.92 1.55
C LEU A 15 -33.06 -11.86 0.03
N ALA A 16 -34.08 -12.14 -0.79
CA ALA A 16 -34.00 -12.01 -2.24
C ALA A 16 -33.76 -10.55 -2.68
N VAL A 17 -34.45 -9.58 -2.07
CA VAL A 17 -34.23 -8.16 -2.34
C VAL A 17 -32.81 -7.73 -1.96
N ALA A 18 -32.30 -8.16 -0.81
CA ALA A 18 -30.94 -7.86 -0.38
C ALA A 18 -29.87 -8.45 -1.33
N VAL A 19 -30.07 -9.68 -1.80
CA VAL A 19 -29.20 -10.32 -2.80
C VAL A 19 -29.24 -9.55 -4.11
N TRP A 20 -30.42 -9.18 -4.61
CA TRP A 20 -30.54 -8.40 -5.84
C TRP A 20 -29.93 -7.00 -5.71
N ALA A 21 -30.11 -6.32 -4.58
CA ALA A 21 -29.45 -5.05 -4.31
C ALA A 21 -27.93 -5.20 -4.29
N ALA A 22 -27.40 -6.27 -3.67
CA ALA A 22 -25.97 -6.56 -3.70
C ALA A 22 -25.46 -6.86 -5.12
N VAL A 23 -26.20 -7.62 -5.93
CA VAL A 23 -25.86 -7.89 -7.34
C VAL A 23 -25.85 -6.61 -8.16
N VAL A 24 -26.83 -5.72 -7.95
CA VAL A 24 -26.90 -4.41 -8.64
C VAL A 24 -25.77 -3.50 -8.19
N LEU A 25 -25.44 -3.45 -6.90
CA LEU A 25 -24.31 -2.66 -6.38
C LEU A 25 -22.97 -3.22 -6.89
N LEU A 26 -22.82 -4.54 -6.93
CA LEU A 26 -21.66 -5.21 -7.54
C LEU A 26 -21.59 -4.90 -9.03
N GLY A 27 -22.71 -4.90 -9.75
CA GLY A 27 -22.78 -4.47 -11.14
C GLY A 27 -22.37 -3.01 -11.32
N ILE A 28 -22.95 -2.08 -10.58
CA ILE A 28 -22.65 -0.65 -10.71
C ILE A 28 -21.18 -0.35 -10.39
N PHE A 29 -20.65 -0.96 -9.34
CA PHE A 29 -19.33 -0.63 -8.82
C PHE A 29 -18.20 -1.47 -9.43
N TRP A 30 -18.48 -2.71 -9.83
CA TRP A 30 -17.48 -3.68 -10.29
C TRP A 30 -17.68 -4.18 -11.72
N TRP A 31 -18.67 -3.70 -12.47
CA TRP A 31 -18.88 -4.13 -13.87
C TRP A 31 -17.68 -3.88 -14.77
N ARG A 32 -16.99 -2.75 -14.61
CA ARG A 32 -15.81 -2.44 -15.44
C ARG A 32 -14.65 -3.43 -15.18
N PRO A 33 -14.25 -3.68 -13.92
CA PRO A 33 -13.31 -4.75 -13.57
C PRO A 33 -13.77 -6.14 -14.05
N LEU A 34 -15.00 -6.55 -13.75
CA LEU A 34 -15.51 -7.88 -14.13
C LEU A 34 -15.55 -8.09 -15.64
N ALA A 35 -16.02 -7.09 -16.39
CA ALA A 35 -16.13 -7.17 -17.84
C ALA A 35 -14.76 -7.19 -18.51
N TRP A 36 -13.76 -6.54 -17.91
CA TRP A 36 -12.37 -6.68 -18.35
C TRP A 36 -11.85 -8.10 -18.06
N SER A 37 -11.99 -8.58 -16.81
CA SER A 37 -11.52 -9.91 -16.41
C SER A 37 -12.14 -11.01 -17.26
N ALA A 38 -13.44 -10.96 -17.52
CA ALA A 38 -14.14 -11.94 -18.35
C ALA A 38 -13.62 -11.97 -19.80
N ARG A 39 -13.19 -10.82 -20.34
CA ARG A 39 -12.62 -10.71 -21.69
C ARG A 39 -11.15 -11.15 -21.74
N ALA A 40 -10.37 -10.89 -20.68
CA ALA A 40 -8.94 -11.14 -20.64
C ALA A 40 -8.58 -12.56 -20.15
N LEU A 41 -9.43 -13.20 -19.35
CA LEU A 41 -9.16 -14.49 -18.72
C LEU A 41 -8.85 -15.62 -19.72
N PRO A 42 -9.53 -15.75 -20.88
CA PRO A 42 -9.21 -16.80 -21.85
C PRO A 42 -7.79 -16.68 -22.42
N GLY A 43 -7.35 -15.46 -22.79
CA GLY A 43 -6.00 -15.23 -23.31
C GLY A 43 -4.91 -15.35 -22.25
N TYR A 44 -5.23 -15.02 -20.99
CA TYR A 44 -4.32 -15.18 -19.84
C TYR A 44 -4.06 -16.66 -19.55
N LEU A 45 -5.09 -17.50 -19.59
CA LEU A 45 -4.97 -18.95 -19.37
C LEU A 45 -4.29 -19.67 -20.54
N ALA A 46 -4.41 -19.13 -21.76
CA ALA A 46 -3.74 -19.66 -22.95
C ALA A 46 -2.26 -19.24 -23.05
N GLY A 47 -1.79 -18.31 -22.20
CA GLY A 47 -0.44 -17.75 -22.30
C GLY A 47 -0.21 -16.87 -23.54
N GLU A 48 -1.30 -16.48 -24.21
CA GLU A 48 -1.30 -15.63 -25.42
C GLU A 48 -1.30 -14.14 -25.09
N LEU A 49 -1.68 -13.80 -23.85
CA LEU A 49 -1.48 -12.48 -23.27
C LEU A 49 -0.13 -12.47 -22.54
N ASP A 50 0.82 -11.67 -23.03
CA ASP A 50 1.89 -11.13 -22.17
C ASP A 50 1.25 -10.44 -20.96
N ARG A 51 1.97 -10.35 -19.81
CA ARG A 51 1.47 -9.68 -18.59
C ARG A 51 0.70 -8.43 -19.00
N PRO A 52 -0.54 -8.21 -18.51
CA PRO A 52 -1.42 -7.19 -19.07
C PRO A 52 -0.64 -5.89 -19.25
N GLU A 53 -0.66 -5.26 -20.43
CA GLU A 53 -0.01 -3.96 -20.68
C GLU A 53 -0.35 -2.94 -19.57
N GLU A 54 -1.50 -3.13 -18.93
CA GLU A 54 -2.03 -2.37 -17.80
C GLU A 54 -1.28 -2.57 -16.47
N LEU A 55 -0.66 -3.74 -16.22
CA LEU A 55 0.29 -3.99 -15.13
C LEU A 55 1.69 -3.43 -15.45
N ALA A 56 2.05 -3.31 -16.73
CA ALA A 56 3.34 -2.75 -17.15
C ALA A 56 3.38 -1.21 -17.07
N LEU A 57 2.23 -0.52 -16.97
CA LEU A 57 2.20 0.95 -16.89
C LEU A 57 2.90 1.49 -15.64
N ALA A 58 2.76 0.81 -14.51
CA ALA A 58 3.44 1.18 -13.27
C ALA A 58 4.95 0.91 -13.36
N ASP A 59 5.33 -0.22 -13.97
CA ASP A 59 6.72 -0.58 -14.20
C ASP A 59 7.41 0.38 -15.17
N GLU A 60 6.77 0.74 -16.29
CA GLU A 60 7.26 1.77 -17.24
C GLU A 60 7.42 3.12 -16.54
N ALA A 61 6.45 3.51 -15.70
CA ALA A 61 6.54 4.74 -14.93
C ALA A 61 7.66 4.69 -13.89
N GLU A 62 7.91 3.55 -13.23
CA GLU A 62 8.99 3.35 -12.27
C GLU A 62 10.36 3.41 -12.97
N GLU A 63 10.50 2.80 -14.14
CA GLU A 63 11.71 2.87 -14.96
C GLU A 63 12.01 4.31 -15.39
N LEU A 64 11.01 5.00 -15.96
CA LEU A 64 11.15 6.42 -16.34
C LEU A 64 11.46 7.32 -15.14
N LEU A 65 10.91 7.02 -13.96
CA LEU A 65 11.29 7.72 -12.73
C LEU A 65 12.76 7.47 -12.39
N ALA A 66 13.24 6.23 -12.50
CA ALA A 66 14.62 5.88 -12.18
C ALA A 66 15.65 6.56 -13.11
N GLU A 67 15.32 6.75 -14.39
CA GLU A 67 16.23 7.34 -15.39
C GLU A 67 16.37 8.87 -15.28
N VAL A 68 15.34 9.56 -14.82
CA VAL A 68 15.33 11.02 -14.79
C VAL A 68 16.12 11.51 -13.58
N GLU A 69 17.04 12.44 -13.76
CA GLU A 69 17.58 13.26 -12.67
C GLU A 69 16.84 14.61 -12.67
N GLY A 70 16.05 14.88 -11.62
CA GLY A 70 15.26 16.10 -11.50
C GLY A 70 13.74 15.88 -11.54
N PRO A 71 12.95 16.93 -11.89
CA PRO A 71 11.50 16.87 -11.85
C PRO A 71 10.97 15.89 -12.90
N PRO A 72 10.15 14.91 -12.51
CA PRO A 72 9.71 13.86 -13.41
C PRO A 72 8.77 14.41 -14.50
N PRO A 73 8.85 13.86 -15.74
CA PRO A 73 8.05 14.34 -16.85
C PRO A 73 6.57 14.00 -16.67
N ALA A 74 5.68 14.84 -17.21
CA ALA A 74 4.23 14.67 -17.09
C ALA A 74 3.71 13.31 -17.61
N ARG A 75 4.46 12.67 -18.51
CA ARG A 75 4.18 11.30 -19.00
C ARG A 75 4.13 10.28 -17.86
N VAL A 76 5.05 10.36 -16.90
CA VAL A 76 5.07 9.45 -15.72
C VAL A 76 3.75 9.53 -14.98
N ARG A 77 3.29 10.75 -14.67
CA ARG A 77 2.00 10.95 -14.01
C ARG A 77 0.84 10.38 -14.81
N ALA A 78 0.81 10.58 -16.13
CA ALA A 78 -0.25 10.06 -16.98
C ALA A 78 -0.30 8.51 -16.97
N LEU A 79 0.87 7.85 -17.00
CA LEU A 79 0.98 6.40 -16.88
C LEU A 79 0.46 5.89 -15.53
N LEU A 80 0.85 6.56 -14.44
CA LEU A 80 0.44 6.21 -13.08
C LEU A 80 -1.06 6.43 -12.84
N GLU A 81 -1.62 7.57 -13.28
CA GLU A 81 -3.05 7.85 -13.20
C GLU A 81 -3.86 6.82 -14.01
N ARG A 82 -3.38 6.43 -15.20
CA ARG A 82 -4.00 5.38 -15.99
C ARG A 82 -3.91 4.02 -15.29
N SER A 83 -2.76 3.66 -14.72
CA SER A 83 -2.60 2.43 -13.94
C SER A 83 -3.57 2.37 -12.77
N LEU A 84 -3.71 3.47 -12.01
CA LEU A 84 -4.67 3.57 -10.90
C LEU A 84 -6.14 3.51 -11.32
N SER A 85 -6.46 3.95 -12.53
CA SER A 85 -7.83 3.85 -13.07
C SER A 85 -8.23 2.40 -13.39
N ILE A 86 -7.25 1.53 -13.56
CA ILE A 86 -7.43 0.10 -13.87
C ILE A 86 -7.33 -0.72 -12.60
N ASP A 87 -6.25 -0.54 -11.83
CA ASP A 87 -6.04 -1.15 -10.52
C ASP A 87 -5.77 -0.07 -9.46
N PRO A 88 -6.80 0.30 -8.67
CA PRO A 88 -6.66 1.25 -7.56
C PRO A 88 -5.74 0.79 -6.43
N LEU A 89 -5.45 -0.51 -6.33
CA LEU A 89 -4.59 -1.10 -5.29
C LEU A 89 -3.14 -1.28 -5.77
N SER A 90 -2.85 -0.92 -7.03
CA SER A 90 -1.51 -1.05 -7.60
C SER A 90 -0.47 -0.18 -6.87
N ARG A 91 0.81 -0.57 -7.01
CA ARG A 91 1.97 0.23 -6.55
C ARG A 91 2.04 1.62 -7.19
N ALA A 92 1.26 1.89 -8.24
CA ALA A 92 1.19 3.18 -8.89
C ALA A 92 0.84 4.32 -7.93
N ARG A 93 0.10 4.07 -6.84
CA ARG A 93 -0.19 5.11 -5.84
C ARG A 93 1.05 5.56 -5.09
N PHE A 94 1.91 4.62 -4.71
CA PHE A 94 3.20 4.93 -4.11
C PHE A 94 4.10 5.70 -5.09
N LEU A 95 4.19 5.23 -6.35
CA LEU A 95 4.99 5.88 -7.39
C LEU A 95 4.49 7.28 -7.73
N LEU A 96 3.18 7.54 -7.63
CA LEU A 96 2.62 8.88 -7.79
C LEU A 96 3.05 9.81 -6.63
N GLY A 97 3.21 9.24 -5.43
CA GLY A 97 3.84 9.91 -4.30
C GLY A 97 5.29 10.31 -4.59
N GLU A 98 6.11 9.38 -5.10
CA GLU A 98 7.50 9.68 -5.51
C GLU A 98 7.54 10.72 -6.64
N TYR A 99 6.62 10.64 -7.60
CA TYR A 99 6.47 11.65 -8.67
C TYR A 99 6.25 13.04 -8.06
N HIS A 100 5.28 13.19 -7.17
CA HIS A 100 4.96 14.49 -6.56
C HIS A 100 6.07 14.99 -5.64
N PHE A 101 6.71 14.09 -4.89
CA PHE A 101 7.83 14.43 -4.02
C PHE A 101 8.97 15.05 -4.83
N ARG A 102 9.33 14.42 -5.96
CA ARG A 102 10.39 14.90 -6.85
C ARG A 102 10.00 16.11 -7.68
N ALA A 103 8.71 16.28 -7.97
CA ALA A 103 8.17 17.47 -8.62
C ALA A 103 8.08 18.70 -7.69
N GLY A 104 8.45 18.55 -6.41
CA GLY A 104 8.41 19.65 -5.44
C GLY A 104 6.99 19.93 -4.89
N ASP A 105 6.08 18.97 -4.98
CA ASP A 105 4.73 19.04 -4.38
C ASP A 105 4.62 18.06 -3.19
N PRO A 106 5.19 18.42 -2.02
CA PRO A 106 5.18 17.54 -0.85
C PRO A 106 3.77 17.33 -0.28
N ALA A 107 2.81 18.22 -0.57
CA ALA A 107 1.44 18.08 -0.10
C ALA A 107 0.73 16.93 -0.82
N ARG A 108 0.80 16.86 -2.15
CA ARG A 108 0.26 15.72 -2.91
C ARG A 108 1.02 14.44 -2.64
N ALA A 109 2.34 14.52 -2.49
CA ALA A 109 3.15 13.35 -2.14
C ALA A 109 2.69 12.73 -0.81
N ALA A 110 2.50 13.55 0.23
CA ALA A 110 2.00 13.09 1.52
C ALA A 110 0.63 12.41 1.42
N ALA A 111 -0.30 12.96 0.64
CA ALA A 111 -1.61 12.35 0.41
C ALA A 111 -1.47 10.96 -0.24
N CYS A 112 -0.68 10.85 -1.32
CA CYS A 112 -0.44 9.58 -1.99
C CYS A 112 0.17 8.52 -1.05
N TYR A 113 1.17 8.90 -0.23
CA TYR A 113 1.76 7.97 0.73
C TYR A 113 0.79 7.54 1.82
N GLN A 114 -0.05 8.47 2.33
CA GLN A 114 -1.06 8.16 3.33
C GLN A 114 -2.09 7.16 2.81
N GLU A 115 -2.57 7.37 1.60
CA GLU A 115 -3.54 6.50 0.96
C GLU A 115 -2.93 5.14 0.59
N PHE A 116 -1.67 5.13 0.14
CA PHE A 116 -0.95 3.88 -0.10
C PHE A 116 -0.82 3.07 1.19
N LEU A 117 -0.39 3.69 2.29
CA LEU A 117 -0.26 3.02 3.59
C LEU A 117 -1.58 2.54 4.19
N ALA A 118 -2.72 3.09 3.76
CA ALA A 118 -4.04 2.61 4.16
C ALA A 118 -4.40 1.28 3.47
N VAL A 119 -3.82 1.02 2.29
CA VAL A 119 -4.03 -0.20 1.51
C VAL A 119 -2.92 -1.21 1.78
N ASP A 120 -1.66 -0.80 1.63
CA ASP A 120 -0.48 -1.61 1.86
C ASP A 120 0.45 -0.98 2.91
N PRO A 121 0.35 -1.42 4.17
CA PRO A 121 1.21 -0.93 5.25
C PRO A 121 2.59 -1.62 5.30
N ASN A 122 2.91 -2.55 4.38
CA ASN A 122 4.09 -3.41 4.48
C ASN A 122 5.40 -2.80 3.96
N GLU A 123 5.34 -1.62 3.34
CA GLU A 123 6.50 -0.92 2.79
C GLU A 123 7.02 0.15 3.75
N VAL A 124 8.35 0.20 3.92
CA VAL A 124 8.99 1.14 4.86
C VAL A 124 9.09 2.56 4.29
N THR A 125 9.32 2.68 2.98
CA THR A 125 9.62 3.95 2.30
C THR A 125 8.52 5.00 2.47
N PRO A 126 7.21 4.70 2.32
CA PRO A 126 6.16 5.69 2.52
C PRO A 126 6.12 6.28 3.93
N TYR A 127 6.43 5.49 4.98
CA TYR A 127 6.51 6.02 6.35
C TYR A 127 7.65 7.03 6.49
N LEU A 128 8.83 6.72 5.95
CA LEU A 128 10.00 7.60 5.98
C LEU A 128 9.76 8.90 5.20
N ARG A 129 9.21 8.79 3.98
CA ARG A 129 8.88 9.95 3.14
C ARG A 129 7.85 10.86 3.80
N LEU A 130 6.78 10.28 4.35
CA LEU A 130 5.74 11.05 5.04
C LEU A 130 6.29 11.74 6.29
N ALA A 131 7.13 11.05 7.08
CA ALA A 131 7.78 11.64 8.25
C ALA A 131 8.71 12.81 7.87
N ALA A 132 9.52 12.65 6.83
CA ALA A 132 10.40 13.69 6.32
C ALA A 132 9.62 14.93 5.82
N ILE A 133 8.52 14.70 5.09
CA ILE A 133 7.63 15.79 4.65
C ILE A 133 7.03 16.53 5.85
N LEU A 134 6.53 15.81 6.86
CA LEU A 134 5.94 16.41 8.06
C LEU A 134 6.97 17.17 8.90
N GLU A 135 8.20 16.67 9.02
CA GLU A 135 9.31 17.39 9.66
C GLU A 135 9.61 18.69 8.91
N ALA A 136 9.75 18.65 7.57
CA ALA A 136 10.01 19.83 6.76
C ALA A 136 8.89 20.88 6.84
N GLN A 137 7.65 20.45 7.10
CA GLN A 137 6.51 21.33 7.35
C GLN A 137 6.46 21.90 8.77
N GLY A 138 7.45 21.62 9.63
CA GLY A 138 7.45 22.07 11.03
C GLY A 138 6.45 21.32 11.91
N ARG A 139 6.05 20.10 11.52
CA ARG A 139 5.09 19.23 12.22
C ARG A 139 5.76 17.97 12.79
N PRO A 140 6.81 18.09 13.63
CA PRO A 140 7.60 16.95 14.10
C PRO A 140 6.82 15.99 15.01
N THR A 141 5.75 16.47 15.67
CA THR A 141 4.87 15.59 16.47
C THR A 141 4.11 14.62 15.59
N GLU A 142 3.66 15.06 14.41
CA GLU A 142 2.96 14.21 13.46
C GLU A 142 3.92 13.27 12.73
N ALA A 143 5.12 13.75 12.41
CA ALA A 143 6.20 12.89 11.90
C ALA A 143 6.51 11.75 12.87
N GLU A 144 6.63 12.04 14.17
CA GLU A 144 6.82 11.01 15.20
C GLU A 144 5.66 9.99 15.20
N ALA A 145 4.41 10.45 15.13
CA ALA A 145 3.25 9.57 15.11
C ALA A 145 3.28 8.61 13.91
N VAL A 146 3.66 9.09 12.72
CA VAL A 146 3.82 8.27 11.52
C VAL A 146 4.90 7.21 11.69
N LEU A 147 6.08 7.58 12.21
CA LEU A 147 7.17 6.63 12.44
C LEU A 147 6.78 5.57 13.46
N ARG A 148 6.18 5.96 14.59
CA ARG A 148 5.70 5.02 15.62
C ARG A 148 4.66 4.04 15.07
N ARG A 149 3.77 4.49 14.18
CA ARG A 149 2.79 3.63 13.52
C ARG A 149 3.48 2.56 12.66
N GLY A 150 4.48 2.96 11.87
CA GLY A 150 5.27 2.00 11.09
C GLY A 150 6.04 1.02 11.96
N ILE A 151 6.71 1.50 13.01
CA ILE A 151 7.42 0.65 13.99
C ILE A 151 6.48 -0.39 14.58
N ALA A 152 5.30 0.02 15.05
CA ALA A 152 4.31 -0.89 15.62
C ALA A 152 3.83 -1.93 14.60
N TRP A 153 3.61 -1.52 13.35
CA TRP A 153 3.23 -2.44 12.29
C TRP A 153 4.31 -3.50 12.03
N PHE A 154 5.56 -3.07 11.82
CA PHE A 154 6.67 -3.99 11.53
C PHE A 154 7.03 -4.86 12.74
N ALA A 155 6.94 -4.35 13.97
CA ALA A 155 7.14 -5.13 15.18
C ALA A 155 6.13 -6.29 15.27
N ARG A 156 4.85 -5.98 15.10
CA ARG A 156 3.79 -7.00 15.06
C ARG A 156 4.00 -7.98 13.90
N ALA A 157 4.28 -7.48 12.70
CA ALA A 157 4.50 -8.33 11.53
C ALA A 157 5.66 -9.32 11.76
N ARG A 158 6.72 -8.91 12.47
CA ARG A 158 7.83 -9.79 12.85
C ARG A 158 7.44 -10.85 13.88
N GLU A 159 6.63 -10.49 14.87
CA GLU A 159 6.13 -11.42 15.89
C GLU A 159 5.21 -12.47 15.27
N ASP A 160 4.33 -12.03 14.37
CA ASP A 160 3.40 -12.88 13.64
C ASP A 160 4.12 -13.71 12.55
N TRP A 161 5.28 -13.25 12.06
CA TRP A 161 6.07 -13.93 11.03
C TRP A 161 6.69 -15.24 11.56
N ARG A 162 6.16 -16.36 11.07
CA ARG A 162 6.73 -17.69 11.28
C ARG A 162 7.29 -18.23 9.96
N PRO A 163 8.60 -18.49 9.84
CA PRO A 163 9.12 -19.15 8.65
C PRO A 163 8.45 -20.53 8.48
N TRP A 164 8.11 -20.86 7.23
CA TRP A 164 7.38 -22.07 6.87
C TRP A 164 8.01 -23.34 7.48
N PRO A 165 7.28 -24.11 8.30
CA PRO A 165 7.87 -25.22 9.07
C PRO A 165 8.01 -26.53 8.30
N ASP A 166 7.65 -26.60 7.02
CA ASP A 166 7.72 -27.85 6.24
C ASP A 166 9.18 -28.18 5.86
N PRO A 167 9.75 -29.28 6.39
CA PRO A 167 11.08 -29.72 6.02
C PRO A 167 11.17 -30.09 4.53
N SER A 168 10.06 -30.44 3.90
CA SER A 168 9.98 -30.82 2.48
C SER A 168 9.86 -29.65 1.50
N ALA A 169 9.66 -28.40 2.00
CA ALA A 169 9.55 -27.23 1.14
C ALA A 169 10.82 -27.01 0.28
N PRO A 170 10.67 -26.54 -0.98
CA PRO A 170 11.80 -26.24 -1.86
C PRO A 170 12.79 -25.26 -1.22
N ALA A 171 14.09 -25.42 -1.48
CA ALA A 171 15.13 -24.55 -0.93
C ALA A 171 14.89 -23.06 -1.25
N ALA A 172 14.42 -22.75 -2.46
CA ALA A 172 14.08 -21.39 -2.87
C ALA A 172 12.98 -20.74 -1.99
N ALA A 173 11.97 -21.51 -1.60
CA ALA A 173 10.90 -21.02 -0.72
C ALA A 173 11.43 -20.71 0.69
N LYS A 174 12.32 -21.57 1.21
CA LYS A 174 12.99 -21.35 2.50
C LYS A 174 13.87 -20.10 2.49
N VAL A 175 14.65 -19.90 1.42
CA VAL A 175 15.45 -18.68 1.24
C VAL A 175 14.57 -17.43 1.21
N LYS A 176 13.48 -17.46 0.44
CA LYS A 176 12.53 -16.34 0.37
C LYS A 176 11.91 -16.05 1.74
N ALA A 177 11.56 -17.08 2.52
CA ALA A 177 11.03 -16.90 3.87
C ALA A 177 12.03 -16.22 4.82
N VAL A 178 13.31 -16.58 4.74
CA VAL A 178 14.37 -15.91 5.52
C VAL A 178 14.53 -14.45 5.07
N GLN A 179 14.49 -14.18 3.77
CA GLN A 179 14.60 -12.83 3.22
C GLN A 179 13.45 -11.92 3.70
N VAL A 180 12.22 -12.42 3.71
CA VAL A 180 11.06 -11.65 4.23
C VAL A 180 11.25 -11.31 5.70
N GLY A 181 11.59 -12.28 6.55
CA GLY A 181 11.83 -12.03 7.97
C GLY A 181 12.94 -11.01 8.22
N ARG A 182 14.03 -11.06 7.43
CA ARG A 182 15.09 -10.04 7.45
C ARG A 182 14.59 -8.67 7.01
N GLY A 183 13.79 -8.60 5.95
CA GLY A 183 13.21 -7.35 5.43
C GLY A 183 12.34 -6.64 6.47
N LEU A 184 11.51 -7.40 7.21
CA LEU A 184 10.72 -6.84 8.31
C LEU A 184 11.58 -6.28 9.44
N ALA A 185 12.68 -6.96 9.79
CA ALA A 185 13.63 -6.48 10.79
C ALA A 185 14.35 -5.20 10.36
N VAL A 186 14.88 -5.18 9.13
CA VAL A 186 15.55 -3.99 8.57
C VAL A 186 14.59 -2.80 8.52
N SER A 187 13.35 -3.01 8.09
CA SER A 187 12.33 -1.95 8.03
C SER A 187 12.00 -1.36 9.40
N HIS A 188 11.84 -2.22 10.41
CA HIS A 188 11.66 -1.80 11.79
C HIS A 188 12.82 -0.93 12.30
N ASP A 189 14.06 -1.35 12.02
CA ASP A 189 15.26 -0.68 12.52
C ASP A 189 15.48 0.66 11.83
N LEU A 190 15.21 0.76 10.52
CA LEU A 190 15.23 2.03 9.78
C LEU A 190 14.29 3.06 10.39
N LEU A 191 13.05 2.68 10.70
CA LEU A 191 12.08 3.58 11.30
C LEU A 191 12.46 3.98 12.73
N THR A 192 13.03 3.05 13.50
CA THR A 192 13.49 3.31 14.87
C THR A 192 14.66 4.30 14.88
N ASN A 193 15.62 4.13 13.97
CA ASN A 193 16.74 5.04 13.81
C ASN A 193 16.27 6.44 13.39
N GLU A 194 15.31 6.50 12.47
CA GLU A 194 14.74 7.76 12.02
C GLU A 194 13.97 8.48 13.13
N LEU A 195 13.23 7.73 13.96
CA LEU A 195 12.56 8.27 15.13
C LEU A 195 13.58 8.82 16.15
N ALA A 196 14.67 8.11 16.40
CA ALA A 196 15.74 8.57 17.28
C ALA A 196 16.37 9.87 16.77
N ARG A 197 16.65 9.96 15.46
CA ARG A 197 17.14 11.18 14.80
C ARG A 197 16.18 12.35 15.03
N LEU A 198 14.89 12.13 14.79
CA LEU A 198 13.86 13.16 14.94
C LEU A 198 13.76 13.68 16.39
N LEU A 199 13.82 12.77 17.37
CA LEU A 199 13.75 13.12 18.79
C LEU A 199 14.99 13.86 19.27
N ALA A 200 16.19 13.50 18.79
CA ALA A 200 17.44 14.18 19.14
C ALA A 200 17.49 15.64 18.68
N ARG A 201 16.72 16.00 17.64
CA ARG A 201 16.61 17.37 17.12
C ARG A 201 15.62 18.25 17.90
N ARG A 202 14.81 17.68 18.79
CA ARG A 202 13.92 18.49 19.61
C ARG A 202 14.76 19.32 20.57
N PRO A 203 14.62 20.66 20.59
CA PRO A 203 15.25 21.44 21.64
C PRO A 203 14.73 20.92 22.97
N SER A 204 15.64 20.55 23.87
CA SER A 204 15.32 20.20 25.24
C SER A 204 14.39 21.28 25.77
N ALA A 205 13.14 20.93 26.06
CA ALA A 205 12.24 21.80 26.81
C ALA A 205 12.85 21.90 28.21
N THR A 206 13.78 22.83 28.38
CA THR A 206 14.24 23.25 29.70
C THR A 206 12.98 23.77 30.39
N PRO A 207 12.49 23.15 31.48
CA PRO A 207 11.39 23.72 32.22
C PRO A 207 11.89 25.08 32.73
N ALA A 208 11.23 26.15 32.31
CA ALA A 208 11.43 27.46 32.91
C ALA A 208 11.19 27.30 34.42
N ARG A 209 12.25 27.56 35.20
CA ARG A 209 12.23 27.53 36.66
C ARG A 209 11.33 28.61 37.22
#